data_AF-A0A087M0P6-F1
#
_entry.id   AF-A0A087M0P6-F1
#
_cell.length_a   1.000
_cell.length_b   1.000
_cell.length_c   1.000
_cell.angle_alpha   90.00
_cell.angle_beta   90.00
_cell.angle_gamma   90.00
#
_symmetry.space_group_name_H-M   'P 1'
#
loop_
_entity.id
_entity.type
_entity.pdbx_description
1 polymer ?
#
loop_
_entity_poly.entity_id
_entity_poly.type
_entity_poly.pdbx_seq_one_letter_code
_entity_poly.pdbx_strand_id
1 'polypeptide(L)'
;MARKWPEFVTKDLGDSPEDNAEMQRRWEQYDRDMRALIAAGGVHQDEDGWWVDDATGELIGPDPEIERPSTDEELAQFRPFTEVFPDLAESIRRGRGRPPLESPKQQVTLRLDADVLERLRASGKGWQGRVNDVLKKAVGL
;
A
#
# COMPACT_ATOMS: atom_id res chain seq x y z
N MET A 1 32.95 -0.04 -23.72
CA MET A 1 31.73 0.58 -23.19
C MET A 1 30.87 -0.58 -22.72
N ALA A 2 30.68 -0.77 -21.41
CA ALA A 2 29.78 -1.81 -20.91
C ALA A 2 28.39 -1.55 -21.51
N ARG A 3 27.79 -2.58 -22.11
CA ARG A 3 26.46 -2.43 -22.70
C ARG A 3 25.49 -2.31 -21.53
N LYS A 4 24.89 -1.13 -21.38
CA LYS A 4 23.79 -0.92 -20.43
C LYS A 4 22.67 -1.92 -20.75
N TRP A 5 22.22 -2.69 -19.78
CA TRP A 5 21.12 -3.66 -19.94
C TRP A 5 19.79 -2.95 -20.30
N PRO A 6 18.84 -3.68 -20.91
CA PRO A 6 17.52 -3.14 -21.25
C PRO A 6 16.73 -2.72 -20.00
N GLU A 7 15.93 -1.66 -20.11
CA GLU A 7 15.10 -1.12 -19.02
C GLU A 7 13.61 -1.17 -19.41
N PHE A 8 12.72 -1.42 -18.45
CA PHE A 8 11.27 -1.39 -18.65
C PHE A 8 10.63 -0.31 -17.75
N VAL A 9 10.66 0.93 -18.23
CA VAL A 9 10.10 2.09 -17.51
C VAL A 9 8.69 2.39 -17.99
N THR A 10 7.73 2.41 -17.06
CA THR A 10 6.31 2.72 -17.31
C THR A 10 5.76 3.83 -16.42
N LYS A 11 6.61 4.49 -15.63
CA LYS A 11 6.23 5.55 -14.67
C LYS A 11 5.52 6.76 -15.32
N ASP A 12 5.73 6.95 -16.61
CA ASP A 12 5.10 7.99 -17.43
C ASP A 12 3.72 7.61 -17.98
N LEU A 13 3.33 6.33 -17.90
CA LEU A 13 2.08 5.81 -18.44
C LEU A 13 0.95 5.87 -17.40
N GLY A 14 -0.27 6.16 -17.86
CA GLY A 14 -1.50 6.07 -17.06
C GLY A 14 -2.21 4.72 -17.21
N ASP A 15 -3.50 4.69 -16.87
CA ASP A 15 -4.33 3.47 -16.93
C ASP A 15 -5.18 3.37 -18.22
N SER A 16 -4.94 4.22 -19.22
CA SER A 16 -5.76 4.25 -20.43
C SER A 16 -5.53 3.02 -21.33
N PRO A 17 -6.47 2.66 -22.22
CA PRO A 17 -6.24 1.58 -23.19
C PRO A 17 -5.03 1.81 -24.11
N GLU A 18 -4.71 3.08 -24.41
CA GLU A 18 -3.55 3.45 -25.22
C GLU A 18 -2.25 3.27 -24.42
N ASP A 19 -2.24 3.71 -23.16
CA ASP A 19 -1.13 3.50 -22.22
C ASP A 19 -0.86 2.00 -22.02
N ASN A 20 -1.91 1.19 -21.90
CA ASN A 20 -1.79 -0.27 -21.79
C ASN A 20 -1.18 -0.89 -23.05
N ALA A 21 -1.55 -0.40 -24.24
CA ALA A 21 -0.97 -0.88 -25.50
C ALA A 21 0.51 -0.46 -25.64
N GLU A 22 0.87 0.75 -25.19
CA GLU A 22 2.25 1.23 -25.18
C GLU A 22 3.11 0.45 -24.16
N MET A 23 2.59 0.20 -22.97
CA MET A 23 3.22 -0.68 -21.97
C MET A 23 3.50 -2.06 -22.56
N GLN A 24 2.54 -2.66 -23.27
CA GLN A 24 2.71 -3.96 -23.90
C GLN A 24 3.83 -3.95 -24.94
N ARG A 25 3.92 -2.89 -25.77
CA ARG A 25 5.02 -2.75 -26.75
C ARG A 25 6.38 -2.61 -26.08
N ARG A 26 6.48 -1.79 -25.03
CA ARG A 26 7.72 -1.63 -24.25
C ARG A 26 8.13 -2.95 -23.61
N TRP A 27 7.18 -3.73 -23.11
CA TRP A 27 7.43 -5.06 -22.56
C TRP A 27 7.95 -6.04 -23.62
N GLU A 28 7.35 -6.06 -24.81
CA GLU A 28 7.81 -6.93 -25.91
C GLU A 28 9.24 -6.58 -26.38
N GLN A 29 9.59 -5.30 -26.37
CA GLN A 29 10.95 -4.85 -26.67
C GLN A 29 11.93 -5.27 -25.58
N TYR A 30 11.58 -5.03 -24.32
CA TYR A 30 12.36 -5.47 -23.16
C TYR A 30 12.57 -7.00 -23.16
N ASP A 31 11.52 -7.81 -23.34
CA ASP A 31 11.61 -9.28 -23.37
C ASP A 31 12.54 -9.75 -24.50
N ARG A 32 12.45 -9.14 -25.69
CA ARG A 32 13.33 -9.45 -26.81
C ARG A 32 14.79 -9.18 -26.49
N ASP A 33 15.08 -8.00 -25.95
CA ASP A 33 16.45 -7.59 -25.64
C ASP A 33 17.03 -8.41 -24.49
N MET A 34 16.21 -8.74 -23.47
CA MET A 34 16.58 -9.64 -22.38
C MET A 34 16.91 -11.04 -22.88
N ARG A 35 16.09 -11.61 -23.78
CA ARG A 35 16.39 -12.92 -24.40
C ARG A 35 17.69 -12.89 -25.19
N ALA A 36 17.94 -11.81 -25.93
CA ALA A 36 19.18 -11.63 -26.68
C ALA A 36 20.40 -11.54 -25.76
N LEU A 37 20.26 -10.85 -24.62
CA LEU A 37 21.29 -10.69 -23.61
C LEU A 37 21.61 -12.00 -22.89
N ILE A 38 20.58 -12.76 -22.48
CA ILE A 38 20.74 -14.11 -21.91
C ILE A 38 21.41 -15.05 -22.94
N ALA A 39 21.02 -14.99 -24.21
CA ALA A 39 21.60 -15.83 -25.27
C ALA A 39 23.05 -15.47 -25.61
N ALA A 40 23.44 -14.20 -25.45
CA ALA A 40 24.81 -13.74 -25.72
C ALA A 40 25.83 -14.20 -24.66
N GLY A 41 25.35 -14.58 -23.47
CA GLY A 41 26.20 -14.85 -22.31
C GLY A 41 26.75 -13.56 -21.70
N GLY A 42 26.82 -13.51 -20.37
CA GLY A 42 27.17 -12.29 -19.61
C GLY A 42 26.19 -11.97 -18.48
N VAL A 43 25.19 -12.83 -18.27
CA VAL A 43 24.33 -12.80 -17.09
C VAL A 43 24.12 -14.18 -16.54
N HIS A 44 23.96 -14.25 -15.21
CA HIS A 44 23.56 -15.46 -14.51
C HIS A 44 22.42 -15.15 -13.54
N GLN A 45 21.68 -16.20 -13.15
CA GLN A 45 20.87 -16.14 -11.94
C GLN A 45 21.73 -16.55 -10.75
N ASP A 46 21.71 -15.77 -9.69
CA ASP A 46 22.34 -16.14 -8.43
C ASP A 46 21.51 -17.15 -7.62
N GLU A 47 21.94 -17.46 -6.40
CA GLU A 47 21.29 -18.43 -5.51
C GLU A 47 19.85 -18.04 -5.13
N ASP A 48 19.56 -16.74 -5.13
CA ASP A 48 18.25 -16.17 -4.80
C ASP A 48 17.36 -16.00 -6.05
N GLY A 49 17.85 -16.40 -7.23
CA GLY A 49 17.14 -16.33 -8.50
C GLY A 49 17.16 -14.95 -9.17
N TRP A 50 18.00 -14.02 -8.69
CA TRP A 50 18.16 -12.70 -9.29
C TRP A 50 19.09 -12.76 -10.49
N TRP A 51 18.73 -12.06 -11.56
CA TRP A 51 19.63 -11.88 -12.70
C TRP A 51 20.69 -10.83 -12.37
N VAL A 52 21.95 -11.18 -12.61
CA VAL A 52 23.12 -10.36 -12.32
C VAL A 52 23.98 -10.25 -13.58
N ASP A 53 24.46 -9.05 -13.88
CA ASP A 53 25.49 -8.82 -14.92
C ASP A 53 26.84 -9.36 -14.46
N ASP A 54 27.45 -10.25 -15.25
CA ASP A 54 28.72 -10.88 -14.91
C ASP A 54 29.90 -9.90 -14.89
N ALA A 55 29.81 -8.78 -15.62
CA ALA A 55 30.89 -7.82 -15.77
C ALA A 55 30.87 -6.72 -14.71
N THR A 56 29.68 -6.26 -14.30
CA THR A 56 29.51 -5.18 -13.31
C THR A 56 29.05 -5.67 -11.95
N GLY A 57 28.41 -6.85 -11.87
CA GLY A 57 27.75 -7.33 -10.67
C GLY A 57 26.41 -6.62 -10.37
N GLU A 58 25.92 -5.81 -11.30
CA GLU A 58 24.66 -5.08 -11.13
C GLU A 58 23.45 -5.99 -11.32
N LEU A 59 22.36 -5.69 -10.61
CA LEU A 59 21.10 -6.41 -10.74
C LEU A 59 20.39 -6.03 -12.03
N ILE A 60 19.82 -7.03 -12.70
CA ILE A 60 19.06 -6.83 -13.93
C ILE A 60 17.61 -7.19 -13.67
N GLY A 61 16.72 -6.25 -14.00
CA GLY A 61 15.30 -6.41 -13.81
C GLY A 61 14.51 -5.47 -14.71
N PRO A 62 13.17 -5.50 -14.62
CA PRO A 62 12.32 -4.57 -15.34
C PRO A 62 12.51 -3.13 -14.83
N ASP A 63 12.75 -2.97 -13.53
CA ASP A 63 13.00 -1.67 -12.90
C ASP A 63 14.51 -1.40 -12.79
N PRO A 64 15.03 -0.26 -13.27
CA PRO A 64 16.43 0.13 -13.09
C PRO A 64 16.81 0.46 -11.64
N GLU A 65 15.85 0.77 -10.77
CA GLU A 65 16.08 1.04 -9.33
C GLU A 65 15.84 -0.20 -8.46
N ILE A 66 15.94 -1.39 -9.04
CA ILE A 66 15.70 -2.63 -8.30
C ILE A 66 16.78 -2.88 -7.24
N GLU A 67 16.34 -3.07 -6.01
CA GLU A 67 17.20 -3.40 -4.87
C GLU A 67 16.84 -4.80 -4.34
N ARG A 68 17.85 -5.51 -3.82
CA ARG A 68 17.61 -6.76 -3.09
C ARG A 68 16.79 -6.47 -1.84
N PRO A 69 15.85 -7.35 -1.47
CA PRO A 69 15.28 -7.32 -0.14
C PRO A 69 16.39 -7.40 0.91
N SER A 70 16.27 -6.62 2.00
CA SER A 70 17.20 -6.74 3.12
C SER A 70 17.18 -8.16 3.67
N THR A 71 18.37 -8.70 3.93
CA THR A 71 18.54 -10.01 4.56
C THR A 71 18.11 -9.95 6.04
N ASP A 72 17.80 -11.11 6.63
CA ASP A 72 17.48 -11.19 8.07
C ASP A 72 18.63 -10.68 8.96
N GLU A 73 19.88 -10.87 8.53
CA GLU A 73 21.06 -10.36 9.24
C GLU A 73 21.16 -8.84 9.20
N GLU A 74 20.82 -8.22 8.06
CA GLU A 74 20.74 -6.76 7.93
C GLU A 74 19.55 -6.19 8.72
N LEU A 75 18.39 -6.86 8.65
CA LEU A 75 17.21 -6.50 9.43
C LEU A 75 17.48 -6.55 10.94
N ALA A 76 18.26 -7.52 11.40
CA ALA A 76 18.64 -7.66 12.81
C ALA A 76 19.53 -6.50 13.31
N GLN A 77 20.23 -5.81 12.41
CA GLN A 77 21.05 -4.63 12.75
C GLN A 77 20.23 -3.34 12.82
N PHE A 78 18.98 -3.34 12.32
CA PHE A 78 18.14 -2.17 12.40
C PHE A 78 17.70 -1.88 13.82
N ARG A 79 17.80 -0.60 14.19
CA ARG A 79 17.34 -0.12 15.50
C ARG A 79 15.87 0.26 15.45
N PRO A 80 15.07 -0.10 16.46
CA PRO A 80 13.67 0.31 16.52
C PRO A 80 13.52 1.83 16.46
N PHE A 81 12.49 2.31 15.75
CA PHE A 81 12.19 3.75 15.63
C PHE A 81 12.12 4.46 17.00
N THR A 82 11.56 3.81 18.01
CA THR A 82 11.43 4.35 19.36
C THR A 82 12.77 4.56 20.06
N GLU A 83 13.80 3.80 19.68
CA GLU A 83 15.16 3.94 20.22
C GLU A 83 15.91 5.08 19.51
N VAL A 84 15.76 5.18 18.18
CA VAL A 84 16.45 6.20 17.39
C VAL A 84 15.83 7.59 17.56
N PHE A 85 14.51 7.67 17.76
CA PHE A 85 13.77 8.92 17.88
C PHE A 85 12.82 8.92 19.10
N PRO A 86 13.36 8.91 20.33
CA PRO A 86 12.56 8.77 21.55
C PRO A 86 11.56 9.91 21.74
N ASP A 87 11.97 11.17 21.54
CA ASP A 87 11.11 12.35 21.75
C ASP A 87 9.96 12.40 20.74
N LEU A 88 10.25 12.08 19.48
CA LEU A 88 9.24 12.02 18.42
C LEU A 88 8.25 10.89 18.70
N ALA A 89 8.75 9.71 19.07
CA ALA A 89 7.90 8.59 19.47
C ALA A 89 7.00 8.94 20.67
N GLU A 90 7.51 9.68 21.64
CA GLU A 90 6.71 10.14 22.79
C GLU A 90 5.64 11.15 22.35
N SER A 91 5.98 12.11 21.49
CA SER A 91 5.03 13.10 20.97
C SER A 91 3.85 12.46 20.23
N ILE A 92 4.11 11.42 19.44
CA ILE A 92 3.08 10.66 18.71
C ILE A 92 2.18 9.88 19.69
N ARG A 93 2.77 9.26 20.72
CA ARG A 93 2.01 8.53 21.76
C ARG A 93 1.06 9.44 22.53
N ARG A 94 1.48 10.67 22.83
CA ARG A 94 0.63 11.68 23.50
C ARG A 94 -0.57 12.12 22.65
N GLY A 95 -0.53 11.90 21.33
CA GLY A 95 -1.56 12.31 20.37
C GLY A 95 -2.65 11.28 20.04
N ARG A 96 -2.80 10.18 20.79
CA ARG A 96 -3.85 9.17 20.48
C ARG A 96 -5.26 9.67 20.82
N GLY A 97 -5.84 10.44 19.91
CA GLY A 97 -7.29 10.62 19.75
C GLY A 97 -7.99 11.45 20.82
N ARG A 98 -9.29 11.67 20.61
CA ARG A 98 -10.17 12.26 21.64
C ARG A 98 -10.09 11.37 22.89
N PRO A 99 -9.91 11.95 24.09
CA PRO A 99 -9.93 11.18 25.34
C PRO A 99 -11.14 10.24 25.39
N PRO A 100 -10.99 9.02 25.92
CA PRO A 100 -12.11 8.10 26.04
C PRO A 100 -13.23 8.78 26.84
N LEU A 101 -14.44 8.77 26.28
CA LEU A 101 -15.63 9.25 27.00
C LEU A 101 -15.90 8.28 28.16
N GLU A 102 -16.25 8.81 29.34
CA GLU A 102 -16.62 7.98 30.51
C GLU A 102 -17.81 7.06 30.21
N SER A 103 -18.73 7.49 29.35
CA SER A 103 -19.88 6.70 28.90
C SER A 103 -20.07 6.88 27.38
N PRO A 104 -19.38 6.09 26.54
CA PRO A 104 -19.53 6.16 25.10
C PRO A 104 -20.86 5.53 24.67
N LYS A 105 -21.40 5.98 23.52
CA LYS A 105 -22.54 5.31 22.89
C LYS A 105 -22.15 3.87 22.56
N GLN A 106 -22.98 2.92 22.96
CA GLN A 106 -22.78 1.50 22.66
C GLN A 106 -23.38 1.19 21.28
N GLN A 107 -22.63 0.52 20.42
CA GLN A 107 -23.15 -0.01 19.16
C GLN A 107 -23.95 -1.27 19.45
N VAL A 108 -25.22 -1.29 19.06
CA VAL A 108 -26.11 -2.44 19.21
C VAL A 108 -26.76 -2.77 17.86
N THR A 109 -27.09 -4.05 17.65
CA THR A 109 -27.84 -4.50 16.47
C THR A 109 -29.33 -4.50 16.81
N LEU A 110 -30.10 -3.59 16.21
CA LEU A 110 -31.55 -3.49 16.35
C LEU A 110 -32.22 -3.61 14.97
N ARG A 111 -33.29 -4.40 14.88
CA ARG A 111 -34.15 -4.45 13.69
C ARG A 111 -35.30 -3.47 13.89
N LEU A 112 -35.53 -2.63 12.88
CA LEU A 112 -36.65 -1.69 12.80
C LEU A 112 -37.50 -2.06 11.60
N ASP A 113 -38.80 -1.78 11.68
CA ASP A 113 -39.69 -1.90 10.53
C ASP A 113 -39.22 -0.99 9.38
N ALA A 114 -39.45 -1.43 8.15
CA ALA A 114 -38.90 -0.78 6.96
C ALA A 114 -39.44 0.65 6.79
N ASP A 115 -40.75 0.83 6.97
CA ASP A 115 -41.44 2.12 6.87
C ASP A 115 -40.95 3.13 7.92
N VAL A 116 -40.68 2.66 9.15
CA VAL A 116 -40.09 3.46 10.23
C VAL A 116 -38.69 3.93 9.83
N LEU A 117 -37.85 3.01 9.32
CA LEU A 117 -36.48 3.36 8.91
C LEU A 117 -36.48 4.36 7.74
N GLU A 118 -37.37 4.18 6.76
CA GLU A 118 -37.52 5.11 5.64
C GLU A 118 -37.93 6.51 6.10
N ARG A 119 -38.94 6.60 6.97
CA ARG A 119 -39.40 7.87 7.55
C ARG A 119 -38.28 8.58 8.31
N LEU A 120 -37.48 7.84 9.06
CA LEU A 120 -36.34 8.37 9.80
C LEU A 120 -35.24 8.88 8.86
N ARG A 121 -34.85 8.09 7.85
CA ARG A 121 -33.84 8.51 6.86
C ARG A 121 -34.28 9.73 6.06
N ALA A 122 -35.57 9.83 5.72
CA ALA A 122 -36.14 10.98 5.03
C ALA A 122 -36.02 12.30 5.82
N SER A 123 -35.84 12.22 7.16
CA SER A 123 -35.56 13.42 7.98
C SER A 123 -34.15 14.02 7.75
N GLY A 124 -33.30 13.35 6.96
CA GLY A 124 -31.98 13.85 6.55
C GLY A 124 -30.87 13.61 7.57
N LYS A 125 -29.76 14.36 7.43
CA LYS A 125 -28.56 14.23 8.27
C LYS A 125 -28.93 14.32 9.76
N GLY A 126 -28.35 13.43 10.57
CA GLY A 126 -28.59 13.38 12.02
C GLY A 126 -29.80 12.54 12.45
N TRP A 127 -30.49 11.82 11.55
CA TRP A 127 -31.63 10.99 11.91
C TRP A 127 -31.33 9.95 13.00
N GLN A 128 -30.14 9.34 13.02
CA GLN A 128 -29.73 8.40 14.07
C GLN A 128 -29.65 9.05 15.45
N GLY A 129 -29.24 10.32 15.52
CA GLY A 129 -29.25 11.10 16.76
C GLY A 129 -30.68 11.35 17.25
N ARG A 130 -31.57 11.73 16.34
CA ARG A 130 -33.00 11.89 16.66
C ARG A 130 -33.65 10.60 17.17
N VAL A 131 -33.31 9.44 16.59
CA VAL A 131 -33.75 8.13 17.11
C VAL A 131 -33.30 7.93 18.54
N ASN A 132 -32.02 8.19 18.83
CA ASN A 132 -31.49 8.08 20.18
C ASN A 132 -32.22 9.02 21.17
N ASP A 133 -32.57 10.24 20.77
CA ASP A 133 -33.31 11.17 21.63
C ASP A 133 -34.76 10.72 21.89
N VAL A 134 -35.41 10.09 20.90
CA VAL A 134 -36.73 9.46 21.08
C VAL A 134 -36.64 8.28 22.05
N LEU A 135 -35.62 7.43 21.90
CA LEU A 135 -35.41 6.28 22.78
C LEU A 135 -35.14 6.73 24.22
N LYS A 136 -34.32 7.77 24.42
CA LYS A 136 -34.08 8.38 25.74
C LYS A 136 -35.40 8.79 26.41
N LYS A 137 -36.22 9.57 25.71
CA LYS A 137 -37.52 10.01 26.22
C LYS A 137 -38.43 8.83 26.57
N ALA A 138 -38.46 7.78 25.74
CA ALA A 138 -39.29 6.60 25.96
C ALA A 138 -38.88 5.81 27.22
N VAL A 139 -37.60 5.84 27.60
CA VAL A 139 -37.08 5.17 28.80
C VAL A 139 -36.93 6.12 30.02
N GLY A 140 -37.36 7.38 29.89
CA GLY A 140 -37.29 8.37 30.98
C GLY A 140 -35.92 9.03 31.18
N LEU A 141 -35.10 9.13 30.11
CA LEU A 141 -33.81 9.82 30.06
C LEU A 141 -33.84 11.13 29.28
#